data_AF-A0A2E7ST15-F1
#
_entry.id   AF-A0A2E7ST15-F1
#
_cell.length_a   1.000
_cell.length_b   1.000
_cell.length_c   1.000
_cell.angle_alpha   90.00
_cell.angle_beta   90.00
_cell.angle_gamma   90.00
#
_symmetry.space_group_name_H-M   'P 1'
#
loop_
_entity.id
_entity.type
_entity.pdbx_description
1 polymer ?
#
loop_
_entity_poly.entity_id
_entity_poly.type
_entity_poly.pdbx_seq_one_letter_code
_entity_poly.pdbx_strand_id
1 'polypeptide(L)'
;MILATTINAAASTEAGLTIGLVYWAWFIGAVLVFLALDLGVFHRTPHAVGFGEALMWTTIWFSMSMAFAFWIAPAMVGEQWTSTHTKLFITGYVVELSLSMDNVFVIALIFSFFRVPAEFQHRVLFWGILGALVMRAAMILLGASLIHQFHWILYLFGAFLLITGIKMLFAGDEEVEPEKN
;
A
#
# COMPACT_ATOMS: atom_id res chain seq x y z
N MET A 1 -49.00 -8.48 -10.08
CA MET A 1 -48.26 -8.21 -11.33
C MET A 1 -47.19 -7.12 -11.14
N ILE A 2 -47.52 -5.96 -10.56
CA ILE A 2 -46.56 -4.86 -10.34
C ILE A 2 -45.41 -5.24 -9.37
N LEU A 3 -45.70 -5.98 -8.29
CA LEU A 3 -44.69 -6.40 -7.30
C LEU A 3 -43.59 -7.33 -7.85
N ALA A 4 -43.92 -8.18 -8.84
CA ALA A 4 -42.96 -9.10 -9.45
C ALA A 4 -42.00 -8.37 -10.41
N THR A 5 -42.49 -7.32 -11.09
CA THR A 5 -41.67 -6.50 -11.99
C THR A 5 -40.69 -5.62 -11.22
N THR A 6 -41.06 -5.14 -10.01
CA THR A 6 -40.15 -4.34 -9.16
C THR A 6 -39.03 -5.19 -8.55
N ILE A 7 -39.32 -6.46 -8.20
CA ILE A 7 -38.31 -7.41 -7.73
C ILE A 7 -37.33 -7.78 -8.86
N ASN A 8 -37.81 -7.99 -10.08
CA ASN A 8 -36.93 -8.26 -11.22
C ASN A 8 -36.05 -7.05 -11.61
N ALA A 9 -36.55 -5.82 -11.47
CA ALA A 9 -35.76 -4.61 -11.74
C ALA A 9 -34.67 -4.36 -10.68
N ALA A 10 -34.95 -4.70 -9.41
CA ALA A 10 -33.94 -4.68 -8.35
C ALA A 10 -32.89 -5.79 -8.57
N ALA A 11 -33.32 -7.00 -8.95
CA ALA A 11 -32.43 -8.13 -9.24
C ALA A 11 -31.53 -7.91 -10.48
N SER A 12 -31.99 -7.14 -11.49
CA SER A 12 -31.14 -6.76 -12.62
C SER A 12 -30.14 -5.65 -12.31
N THR A 13 -30.38 -4.87 -11.25
CA THR A 13 -29.45 -3.84 -10.76
C THR A 13 -28.38 -4.44 -9.84
N GLU A 14 -28.72 -5.57 -9.19
CA GLU A 14 -27.78 -6.46 -8.47
C GLU A 14 -27.27 -7.63 -9.30
N ALA A 15 -27.37 -7.56 -10.63
CA ALA A 15 -26.40 -8.23 -11.50
C ALA A 15 -25.09 -7.48 -11.32
N GLY A 16 -24.48 -7.68 -10.14
CA GLY A 16 -23.33 -6.95 -9.69
C GLY A 16 -22.27 -6.97 -10.77
N LEU A 17 -21.44 -5.94 -10.78
CA LEU A 17 -20.09 -6.03 -11.31
C LEU A 17 -19.38 -7.16 -10.52
N THR A 18 -19.71 -8.41 -10.80
CA THR A 18 -18.91 -9.56 -10.47
C THR A 18 -17.68 -9.36 -11.32
N ILE A 19 -16.69 -8.65 -10.76
CA ILE A 19 -15.38 -8.49 -11.35
C ILE A 19 -14.91 -9.92 -11.58
N GLY A 20 -15.07 -10.38 -12.83
CA GLY A 20 -14.78 -11.73 -13.21
C GLY A 20 -13.35 -12.06 -12.81
N LEU A 21 -13.11 -13.32 -12.43
CA LEU A 21 -11.79 -13.81 -12.05
C LEU A 21 -10.70 -13.44 -13.08
N VAL A 22 -11.10 -13.29 -14.35
CA VAL A 22 -10.27 -12.81 -15.46
C VAL A 22 -9.68 -11.41 -15.25
N TYR A 23 -10.42 -10.45 -14.68
CA TYR A 23 -9.92 -9.10 -14.42
C TYR A 23 -8.93 -9.10 -13.25
N TRP A 24 -9.19 -9.93 -12.23
CA TRP A 24 -8.22 -10.16 -11.14
C TRP A 24 -6.93 -10.80 -11.66
N ALA A 25 -7.04 -11.78 -12.55
CA ALA A 25 -5.89 -12.40 -13.19
C ALA A 25 -5.09 -11.38 -14.05
N TRP A 26 -5.78 -10.52 -14.81
CA TRP A 26 -5.14 -9.44 -15.55
C TRP A 26 -4.45 -8.42 -14.65
N PHE A 27 -5.12 -7.99 -13.58
CA PHE A 27 -4.56 -7.04 -12.61
C PHE A 27 -3.32 -7.60 -11.92
N ILE A 28 -3.41 -8.82 -11.38
CA ILE A 28 -2.27 -9.50 -10.75
C ILE A 28 -1.14 -9.72 -11.75
N GLY A 29 -1.47 -10.14 -12.99
CA GLY A 29 -0.50 -10.30 -14.06
C GLY A 29 0.22 -8.99 -14.40
N ALA A 30 -0.51 -7.89 -14.53
CA ALA A 30 0.08 -6.57 -14.77
C ALA A 30 0.98 -6.13 -13.62
N VAL A 31 0.57 -6.33 -12.37
CA VAL A 31 1.38 -6.03 -11.18
C VAL A 31 2.68 -6.85 -11.20
N LEU A 32 2.61 -8.15 -11.47
CA LEU A 32 3.80 -9.01 -11.53
C LEU A 32 4.74 -8.62 -12.67
N VAL A 33 4.20 -8.21 -13.82
CA VAL A 33 5.01 -7.71 -14.95
C VAL A 33 5.70 -6.41 -14.58
N PHE A 34 4.99 -5.42 -14.04
CA PHE A 34 5.60 -4.17 -13.61
C PHE A 34 6.64 -4.40 -12.51
N LEU A 35 6.37 -5.28 -11.56
CA LEU A 35 7.33 -5.66 -10.52
C LEU A 35 8.60 -6.31 -11.10
N ALA A 36 8.44 -7.21 -12.07
CA ALA A 36 9.55 -7.86 -12.74
C ALA A 36 10.36 -6.87 -13.61
N LEU A 37 9.72 -5.88 -14.21
CA LEU A 37 10.38 -4.82 -14.97
C LEU A 37 11.13 -3.85 -14.06
N ASP A 38 10.49 -3.35 -13.00
CA ASP A 38 11.04 -2.39 -12.05
C ASP A 38 12.28 -2.95 -11.34
N LEU A 39 12.24 -4.23 -10.94
CA LEU A 39 13.34 -4.87 -10.24
C LEU A 39 14.31 -5.66 -11.14
N GLY A 40 13.93 -6.01 -12.37
CA GLY A 40 14.73 -6.86 -13.25
C GLY A 40 15.52 -6.11 -14.33
N VAL A 41 14.98 -5.00 -14.84
CA VAL A 41 15.53 -4.31 -16.01
C VAL A 41 16.37 -3.08 -15.64
N PHE A 42 16.12 -2.44 -14.48
CA PHE A 42 16.87 -1.25 -14.08
C PHE A 42 18.30 -1.57 -13.57
N HIS A 43 19.32 -1.00 -14.23
CA HIS A 43 20.73 -1.10 -13.86
C HIS A 43 21.35 0.27 -13.49
N ARG A 44 22.00 0.31 -12.31
CA ARG A 44 23.40 0.74 -12.04
C ARG A 44 23.85 2.19 -11.81
N THR A 45 23.05 3.11 -11.27
CA THR A 45 23.65 4.16 -10.41
C THR A 45 22.76 4.47 -9.21
N PRO A 46 23.11 3.97 -8.01
CA PRO A 46 22.45 4.40 -6.79
C PRO A 46 22.95 5.82 -6.48
N HIS A 47 22.29 6.82 -7.06
CA HIS A 47 22.31 8.13 -6.43
C HIS A 47 21.46 7.99 -5.18
N ALA A 48 22.11 8.02 -4.03
CA ALA A 48 21.40 8.17 -2.77
C ALA A 48 20.70 9.52 -2.82
N VAL A 49 19.40 9.50 -3.11
CA VAL A 49 18.55 10.70 -3.05
C VAL A 49 18.69 11.23 -1.64
N GLY A 50 19.32 12.40 -1.49
CA GLY A 50 19.52 13.01 -0.18
C GLY A 50 18.17 13.29 0.47
N PHE A 51 18.14 13.38 1.81
CA PHE A 51 16.90 13.64 2.55
C PHE A 51 16.14 14.87 2.03
N GLY A 52 16.87 15.95 1.67
CA GLY A 52 16.27 17.17 1.10
C GLY A 52 15.65 16.97 -0.28
N GLU A 53 16.27 16.17 -1.15
CA GLU A 53 15.74 15.85 -2.47
C GLU A 53 14.51 14.94 -2.36
N ALA A 54 14.55 13.94 -1.47
CA ALA A 54 13.42 13.04 -1.20
C ALA A 54 12.20 13.81 -0.65
N LEU A 55 12.42 14.76 0.25
CA LEU A 55 11.38 15.62 0.80
C LEU A 55 10.79 16.53 -0.27
N MET A 56 11.62 17.09 -1.16
CA MET A 56 11.16 17.88 -2.30
C MET A 56 10.28 17.05 -3.24
N TRP A 57 10.72 15.85 -3.63
CA TRP A 57 9.91 14.96 -4.47
C TRP A 57 8.59 14.60 -3.79
N THR A 58 8.62 14.22 -2.52
CA THR A 58 7.40 13.89 -1.76
C THR A 58 6.44 15.08 -1.72
N THR A 59 6.96 16.29 -1.51
CA THR A 59 6.16 17.53 -1.46
C THR A 59 5.54 17.86 -2.81
N ILE A 60 6.27 17.66 -3.92
CA ILE A 60 5.74 17.88 -5.27
C ILE A 60 4.57 16.93 -5.53
N TRP A 61 4.74 15.63 -5.29
CA TRP A 61 3.69 14.63 -5.51
C TRP A 61 2.47 14.87 -4.61
N PHE A 62 2.70 15.18 -3.33
CA PHE A 62 1.65 15.55 -2.39
C PHE A 62 0.89 16.78 -2.86
N SER A 63 1.60 17.82 -3.29
CA SER A 63 0.98 19.07 -3.76
C SER A 63 0.15 18.84 -5.02
N MET A 64 0.61 17.98 -5.93
CA MET A 64 -0.14 17.62 -7.12
C MET A 64 -1.42 16.83 -6.79
N SER A 65 -1.35 15.87 -5.86
CA SER A 65 -2.53 15.16 -5.34
C SER A 65 -3.51 16.13 -4.68
N MET A 66 -3.00 17.10 -3.92
CA MET A 66 -3.83 18.09 -3.24
C MET A 66 -4.46 19.10 -4.20
N ALA A 67 -3.71 19.55 -5.21
CA ALA A 67 -4.23 20.36 -6.29
C ALA A 67 -5.32 19.61 -7.07
N PHE A 68 -5.19 18.30 -7.25
CA PHE A 68 -6.25 17.50 -7.83
C PHE A 68 -7.52 17.53 -6.96
N ALA A 69 -7.41 17.24 -5.66
CA ALA A 69 -8.54 17.14 -4.74
C ALA A 69 -9.31 18.46 -4.57
N PHE A 70 -8.60 19.59 -4.53
CA PHE A 70 -9.17 20.90 -4.19
C PHE A 70 -9.34 21.86 -5.37
N TRP A 71 -8.65 21.63 -6.49
CA TRP A 71 -8.69 22.55 -7.63
C TRP A 71 -9.15 21.86 -8.91
N ILE A 72 -8.44 20.82 -9.35
CA ILE A 72 -8.65 20.22 -10.67
C ILE A 72 -9.98 19.46 -10.71
N ALA A 73 -10.23 18.57 -9.75
CA ALA A 73 -11.46 17.77 -9.73
C ALA A 73 -12.73 18.63 -9.59
N PRO A 74 -12.81 19.63 -8.68
CA PRO A 74 -13.94 20.56 -8.65
C PRO A 74 -14.10 21.36 -9.95
N ALA A 75 -12.99 21.80 -10.57
CA ALA A 75 -13.04 22.58 -11.82
C ALA A 75 -13.51 21.77 -13.03
N MET A 76 -13.20 20.47 -13.09
CA MET A 76 -13.59 19.59 -14.20
C MET A 76 -15.00 19.01 -14.03
N VAL A 77 -15.37 18.62 -12.81
CA VAL A 77 -16.62 17.91 -12.51
C VAL A 77 -17.75 18.89 -12.14
N GLY A 78 -17.42 20.12 -11.74
CA GLY A 78 -18.40 21.16 -11.42
C GLY A 78 -19.22 20.84 -10.18
N GLU A 79 -20.52 21.14 -10.19
CA GLU A 79 -21.42 20.98 -9.03
C GLU A 79 -21.54 19.54 -8.51
N GLN A 80 -21.19 18.54 -9.32
CA GLN A 80 -21.20 17.13 -8.91
C GLN A 80 -20.07 16.79 -7.92
N TRP A 81 -19.00 17.60 -7.88
CA TRP A 81 -17.91 17.42 -6.92
C TRP A 81 -18.23 18.07 -5.58
N THR A 82 -18.87 17.30 -4.70
CA THR A 82 -19.16 17.73 -3.33
C THR A 82 -17.99 17.52 -2.39
N SER A 83 -17.96 18.23 -1.25
CA SER A 83 -16.99 18.06 -0.16
C SER A 83 -16.84 16.61 0.33
N THR A 84 -17.85 15.77 0.16
CA THR A 84 -17.78 14.32 0.45
C THR A 84 -16.78 13.60 -0.45
N HIS A 85 -16.71 13.94 -1.74
CA HIS A 85 -15.77 13.35 -2.68
C HIS A 85 -14.33 13.78 -2.38
N THR A 86 -14.13 15.06 -2.04
CA THR A 86 -12.82 15.54 -1.56
C THR A 86 -12.35 14.77 -0.34
N LYS A 87 -13.24 14.55 0.65
CA LYS A 87 -12.91 13.75 1.84
C LYS A 87 -12.55 12.31 1.47
N LEU A 88 -13.37 11.66 0.63
CA LEU A 88 -13.11 10.28 0.21
C LEU A 88 -11.78 10.15 -0.54
N PHE A 89 -11.47 11.10 -1.42
CA PHE A 89 -10.19 11.14 -2.15
C PHE A 89 -9.01 11.32 -1.19
N ILE A 90 -9.07 12.29 -0.27
CA ILE A 90 -7.98 12.53 0.69
C ILE A 90 -7.83 11.34 1.64
N THR A 91 -8.92 10.76 2.12
CA THR A 91 -8.86 9.54 2.95
C THR A 91 -8.24 8.38 2.18
N GLY A 92 -8.65 8.16 0.93
CA GLY A 92 -8.03 7.14 0.07
C GLY A 92 -6.54 7.39 -0.13
N TYR A 93 -6.15 8.62 -0.46
CA TYR A 93 -4.76 9.02 -0.63
C TYR A 93 -3.92 8.78 0.63
N VAL A 94 -4.42 9.16 1.81
CA VAL A 94 -3.71 8.93 3.08
C VAL A 94 -3.58 7.45 3.37
N VAL A 95 -4.63 6.65 3.15
CA VAL A 95 -4.60 5.19 3.34
C VAL A 95 -3.56 4.55 2.41
N GLU A 96 -3.53 4.95 1.14
CA GLU A 96 -2.57 4.45 0.16
C GLU A 96 -1.13 4.83 0.49
N LEU A 97 -0.91 6.08 0.94
CA LEU A 97 0.39 6.56 1.40
C LEU A 97 0.87 5.79 2.64
N SER A 98 0.00 5.57 3.63
CA SER A 98 0.34 4.80 4.83
C SER A 98 0.68 3.34 4.52
N LEU A 99 -0.07 2.69 3.63
CA LEU A 99 0.17 1.30 3.22
C LEU A 99 1.51 1.16 2.48
N SER A 100 1.89 2.18 1.69
CA SER A 100 3.19 2.22 1.00
C SER A 100 4.35 2.46 1.97
N MET A 101 4.18 3.36 2.94
CA MET A 101 5.20 3.70 3.94
C MET A 101 5.52 2.53 4.88
N ASP A 102 4.52 1.75 5.26
CA ASP A 102 4.67 0.53 6.07
C ASP A 102 5.68 -0.46 5.44
N ASN A 103 5.58 -0.68 4.11
CA ASN A 103 6.48 -1.57 3.38
C ASN A 103 7.92 -1.04 3.31
N VAL A 104 8.11 0.24 2.96
CA VAL A 104 9.44 0.84 2.84
C VAL A 104 10.14 0.89 4.19
N PHE A 105 9.39 1.16 5.26
CA PHE A 105 9.93 1.27 6.60
C PHE A 105 10.49 -0.05 7.13
N VAL A 106 9.76 -1.16 6.94
CA VAL A 106 10.26 -2.50 7.30
C VAL A 106 11.56 -2.83 6.55
N ILE A 107 11.61 -2.53 5.25
CA ILE A 107 12.81 -2.78 4.43
C ILE A 107 14.00 -1.93 4.92
N ALA A 108 13.77 -0.64 5.22
CA ALA A 108 14.81 0.25 5.73
C ALA A 108 15.34 -0.21 7.10
N LEU A 109 14.47 -0.67 8.01
CA LEU A 109 14.87 -1.22 9.30
C LEU A 109 15.73 -2.47 9.13
N ILE A 110 15.34 -3.40 8.25
CA ILE A 110 16.11 -4.61 7.97
C ILE A 110 17.50 -4.26 7.41
N PHE A 111 17.59 -3.33 6.45
CA PHE A 111 18.88 -2.92 5.89
C PHE A 111 19.78 -2.22 6.91
N SER A 112 19.20 -1.40 7.78
CA SER A 112 19.91 -0.75 8.88
C SER A 112 20.44 -1.78 9.88
N PHE A 113 19.58 -2.69 10.34
CA PHE A 113 19.92 -3.73 11.32
C PHE A 113 21.06 -4.64 10.84
N PHE A 114 21.03 -5.06 9.56
CA PHE A 114 22.05 -5.92 8.98
C PHE A 114 23.22 -5.17 8.33
N ARG A 115 23.23 -3.83 8.36
CA ARG A 115 24.24 -2.96 7.73
C ARG A 115 24.56 -3.38 6.28
N VAL A 116 23.52 -3.65 5.49
CA VAL A 116 23.67 -4.24 4.15
C VAL A 116 24.41 -3.26 3.21
N PRO A 117 25.58 -3.64 2.66
CA PRO A 117 26.32 -2.80 1.72
C PRO A 117 25.48 -2.45 0.48
N ALA A 118 25.62 -1.21 -0.03
CA ALA A 118 24.80 -0.69 -1.13
C ALA A 118 24.84 -1.55 -2.40
N GLU A 119 25.95 -2.26 -2.64
CA GLU A 119 26.11 -3.19 -3.76
C GLU A 119 25.17 -4.40 -3.70
N PHE A 120 24.76 -4.84 -2.50
CA PHE A 120 23.86 -5.97 -2.30
C PHE A 120 22.41 -5.56 -2.04
N GLN A 121 22.15 -4.29 -1.72
CA GLN A 121 20.80 -3.79 -1.40
C GLN A 121 19.78 -4.15 -2.48
N HIS A 122 20.12 -4.03 -3.77
CA HIS A 122 19.20 -4.38 -4.86
C HIS A 122 18.80 -5.87 -4.85
N ARG A 123 19.76 -6.77 -4.61
CA ARG A 123 19.49 -8.22 -4.56
C ARG A 123 18.64 -8.57 -3.35
N VAL A 124 18.95 -7.99 -2.19
CA VAL A 124 18.17 -8.22 -0.97
C VAL A 124 16.77 -7.59 -1.10
N LEU A 125 16.65 -6.42 -1.75
CA LEU A 125 15.39 -5.76 -2.04
C LEU A 125 14.50 -6.62 -2.93
N PHE A 126 15.06 -7.21 -4.00
CA PHE A 126 14.32 -8.09 -4.90
C PHE A 126 13.69 -9.27 -4.15
N TRP A 127 14.50 -10.03 -3.42
CA TRP A 127 14.02 -11.19 -2.66
C TRP A 127 13.13 -10.78 -1.48
N GLY A 128 13.41 -9.62 -0.87
CA GLY A 128 12.63 -9.05 0.23
C GLY A 128 11.23 -8.64 -0.20
N ILE A 129 11.07 -7.88 -1.29
CA ILE A 129 9.77 -7.45 -1.81
C ILE A 129 8.98 -8.66 -2.30
N LEU A 130 9.60 -9.60 -3.02
CA LEU A 130 8.93 -10.81 -3.49
C LEU A 130 8.42 -11.65 -2.31
N GLY A 131 9.26 -11.86 -1.28
CA GLY A 131 8.88 -12.56 -0.06
C GLY A 131 7.77 -11.84 0.72
N ALA A 132 7.90 -10.52 0.89
CA ALA A 132 6.90 -9.71 1.58
C ALA A 132 5.55 -9.72 0.85
N LEU A 133 5.54 -9.68 -0.49
CA LEU A 133 4.33 -9.77 -1.29
C LEU A 133 3.62 -11.12 -1.09
N VAL A 134 4.38 -12.22 -1.09
CA VAL A 134 3.84 -13.56 -0.85
C VAL A 134 3.28 -13.68 0.57
N MET A 135 4.01 -13.21 1.58
CA MET A 135 3.55 -13.17 2.97
C MET A 135 2.29 -12.33 3.12
N ARG A 136 2.23 -11.17 2.44
CA ARG A 136 1.07 -10.28 2.41
C ARG A 136 -0.13 -10.97 1.76
N ALA A 137 0.05 -11.64 0.62
CA ALA A 137 -1.02 -12.40 -0.03
C ALA A 137 -1.55 -13.53 0.88
N ALA A 138 -0.66 -14.29 1.52
CA ALA A 138 -1.03 -15.33 2.46
C ALA A 138 -1.79 -14.77 3.66
N MET A 139 -1.30 -13.68 4.27
CA MET A 139 -1.98 -13.00 5.38
C MET A 139 -3.36 -12.46 4.98
N ILE A 140 -3.53 -11.92 3.77
CA ILE A 140 -4.83 -11.42 3.31
C ILE A 140 -5.81 -12.58 3.11
N LEU A 141 -5.39 -13.64 2.41
CA LEU A 141 -6.26 -14.79 2.13
C LEU A 141 -6.68 -15.52 3.42
N LEU A 142 -5.73 -15.76 4.32
CA LEU A 142 -6.01 -16.39 5.61
C LEU A 142 -6.76 -15.44 6.54
N GLY A 143 -6.28 -14.20 6.64
CA GLY A 143 -6.84 -13.15 7.51
C GLY A 143 -8.28 -12.81 7.17
N ALA A 144 -8.66 -12.77 5.89
CA ALA A 144 -10.04 -12.54 5.46
C ALA A 144 -11.00 -13.59 6.07
N SER A 145 -10.62 -14.86 6.05
CA SER A 145 -11.42 -15.94 6.63
C SER A 145 -11.47 -15.91 8.17
N LEU A 146 -10.39 -15.44 8.81
CA LEU A 146 -10.30 -15.29 10.27
C LEU A 146 -11.14 -14.11 10.78
N ILE A 147 -11.08 -12.97 10.09
CA ILE A 147 -11.83 -11.76 10.47
C ILE A 147 -13.34 -12.00 10.38
N HIS A 148 -13.79 -12.73 9.36
CA HIS A 148 -15.20 -13.07 9.20
C HIS A 148 -15.77 -13.89 10.37
N GLN A 149 -14.93 -14.71 11.02
CA GLN A 149 -15.32 -15.53 12.17
C GLN A 149 -15.09 -14.82 13.51
N PHE A 150 -14.06 -13.97 13.60
CA PHE A 150 -13.61 -13.36 14.86
C PHE A 150 -13.34 -11.87 14.71
N HIS A 151 -14.38 -11.04 14.81
CA HIS A 151 -14.28 -9.59 14.69
C HIS A 151 -13.33 -8.94 15.72
N TRP A 152 -13.14 -9.57 16.90
CA TRP A 152 -12.21 -9.07 17.92
C TRP A 152 -10.74 -9.12 17.47
N ILE A 153 -10.41 -9.94 16.47
CA ILE A 153 -9.06 -10.08 15.95
C ILE A 153 -8.57 -8.79 15.27
N LEU A 154 -9.50 -7.96 14.77
CA LEU A 154 -9.18 -6.64 14.22
C LEU A 154 -8.59 -5.72 15.29
N TYR A 155 -9.14 -5.73 16.50
CA TYR A 155 -8.60 -4.94 17.61
C TYR A 155 -7.23 -5.46 18.04
N LEU A 156 -7.04 -6.78 18.04
CA LEU A 156 -5.74 -7.39 18.36
C LEU A 156 -4.67 -7.01 17.33
N PHE A 157 -4.97 -7.17 16.03
CA PHE A 157 -4.06 -6.77 14.96
C PHE A 157 -3.79 -5.26 14.96
N GLY A 158 -4.82 -4.44 15.16
CA GLY A 158 -4.67 -2.99 15.26
C GLY A 158 -3.77 -2.58 16.43
N ALA A 159 -3.98 -3.18 17.61
CA ALA A 159 -3.13 -2.92 18.78
C ALA A 159 -1.69 -3.41 18.53
N PHE A 160 -1.51 -4.58 17.93
CA PHE A 160 -0.20 -5.11 17.56
C PHE A 160 0.53 -4.16 16.61
N LEU A 161 -0.13 -3.70 15.54
CA LEU A 161 0.45 -2.76 14.57
C LEU A 161 0.81 -1.41 15.19
N LEU A 162 -0.03 -0.89 16.10
CA LEU A 162 0.28 0.32 16.85
C LEU A 162 1.52 0.13 17.72
N ILE A 163 1.60 -0.97 18.47
CA ILE A 163 2.76 -1.28 19.33
C ILE A 163 4.03 -1.41 18.48
N THR A 164 3.99 -2.15 17.37
CA THR A 164 5.15 -2.32 16.50
C THR A 164 5.57 -0.99 15.86
N GLY A 165 4.62 -0.21 15.36
CA GLY A 165 4.89 1.10 14.79
C GLY A 165 5.54 2.04 15.81
N ILE A 166 5.00 2.10 17.02
CA ILE A 166 5.57 2.88 18.13
C ILE A 166 6.98 2.38 18.49
N LYS A 167 7.15 1.06 18.67
CA LYS A 167 8.45 0.47 19.00
C LYS A 167 9.51 0.83 17.96
N MET A 168 9.15 0.82 16.67
CA MET A 168 10.08 1.16 15.60
C MET A 168 10.42 2.66 15.55
N LEU A 169 9.51 3.56 15.96
CA LEU A 169 9.82 4.99 16.11
C LEU A 169 10.87 5.25 17.20
N PHE A 170 10.90 4.41 18.24
CA PHE A 170 11.83 4.53 19.36
C PHE A 170 13.04 3.59 19.28
N ALA A 171 13.13 2.71 18.28
CA ALA A 171 14.23 1.76 18.10
C ALA A 171 15.45 2.35 17.36
N GLY A 172 15.60 3.67 17.34
CA GLY A 172 16.80 4.33 16.81
C GLY A 172 18.01 4.13 17.74
N ASP A 173 19.10 3.62 17.18
CA ASP A 173 20.46 3.54 17.76
C ASP A 173 20.76 2.52 18.89
N GLU A 174 20.15 1.32 18.88
CA GLU A 174 20.83 0.19 19.55
C GLU A 174 21.84 -0.47 18.60
N GLU A 175 23.10 -0.03 18.72
CA GLU A 175 24.26 -0.75 18.20
C GLU A 175 24.33 -2.14 18.84
N VAL A 176 23.74 -3.13 18.18
CA VAL A 176 24.03 -4.54 18.50
C VAL A 176 25.43 -4.82 17.97
N GLU A 177 26.43 -4.65 18.83
CA GLU A 177 27.81 -5.10 18.62
C GLU A 177 27.83 -6.64 18.54
N PRO A 178 28.11 -7.24 17.37
CA PRO A 178 28.13 -8.70 17.22
C PRO A 178 29.41 -9.35 17.80
N GLU A 179 30.30 -8.59 18.43
CA GLU A 179 31.59 -9.11 18.95
C GLU A 179 31.49 -9.77 20.34
N LYS A 180 30.29 -9.95 20.90
CA LYS A 180 30.06 -10.63 22.18
C LYS A 180 29.07 -11.78 22.12
N ASN A 181 29.29 -12.74 21.23
CA ASN A 181 28.88 -14.14 21.42
C ASN A 181 29.79 -15.10 20.65
#